data_AF-A0A932JK86-F1
#
_entry.id   AF-A0A932JK86-F1
#
_cell.length_a   1.000
_cell.length_b   1.000
_cell.length_c   1.000
_cell.angle_alpha   90.00
_cell.angle_beta   90.00
_cell.angle_gamma   90.00
#
_symmetry.space_group_name_H-M   'P 1'
#
loop_
_entity.id
_entity.type
_entity.pdbx_description
1 polymer ?
#
loop_
_entity_poly.entity_id
_entity_poly.type
_entity_poly.pdbx_seq_one_letter_code
_entity_poly.pdbx_strand_id
1 'polypeptide(L)'
;MRKRIGDAAVFALAGAALLIVGAKAWGASKAVAAVAALFGVGALLHAVIGCYESPCPACGAAVSVDGAPAYARCPRCQHYASVAEKGLTELPADYFAAAPTFSIPIKPGMALPGVCCDCAQASTRQTTVSAKIEDALAPASLGEGVRKNALLGAGVRPLIDVSVSVPHCGEHAADARIAVERGEGGLTGQAEPQLVVRVKSYACYRAAVGLS
;
A
#
# COMPACT_ATOMS: atom_id res chain seq x y z
N MET A 1 -10.87 11.43 14.12
CA MET A 1 -11.20 10.32 13.22
C MET A 1 -12.53 10.63 12.55
N ARG A 2 -12.63 10.52 11.22
CA ARG A 2 -13.89 10.67 10.50
C ARG A 2 -14.15 9.37 9.74
N LYS A 3 -15.26 8.71 10.04
CA LYS A 3 -15.72 7.54 9.29
C LYS A 3 -16.21 8.01 7.91
N ARG A 4 -15.92 7.30 6.81
CA ARG A 4 -16.60 7.57 5.53
C ARG A 4 -18.10 7.27 5.69
N ILE A 5 -18.89 8.32 5.90
CA ILE A 5 -20.32 8.20 6.22
C ILE A 5 -21.09 7.64 5.01
N GLY A 6 -20.64 7.91 3.78
CA GLY A 6 -21.33 7.51 2.54
C GLY A 6 -21.47 6.00 2.37
N ASP A 7 -20.36 5.27 2.38
CA ASP A 7 -20.38 3.82 2.11
C ASP A 7 -21.05 3.05 3.26
N ALA A 8 -20.78 3.44 4.51
CA ALA A 8 -21.41 2.83 5.67
C ALA A 8 -22.94 3.01 5.69
N ALA A 9 -23.45 4.18 5.25
CA ALA A 9 -24.88 4.42 5.15
C ALA A 9 -25.54 3.53 4.08
N VAL A 10 -24.89 3.34 2.93
CA VAL A 10 -25.40 2.47 1.85
C VAL A 10 -25.49 1.02 2.32
N PHE A 11 -24.43 0.49 2.96
CA PHE A 11 -24.45 -0.87 3.49
C PHE A 11 -25.44 -1.06 4.65
N ALA A 12 -25.61 -0.05 5.51
CA ALA A 12 -26.61 -0.09 6.58
C ALA A 12 -28.05 -0.13 6.03
N LEU A 13 -28.37 0.67 5.02
CA LEU A 13 -29.68 0.67 4.36
C LEU A 13 -29.94 -0.65 3.63
N ALA A 14 -28.95 -1.17 2.90
CA ALA A 14 -29.07 -2.47 2.22
C ALA A 14 -29.25 -3.62 3.23
N GLY A 15 -28.49 -3.62 4.32
CA GLY A 15 -28.62 -4.61 5.39
C GLY A 15 -29.99 -4.58 6.07
N ALA A 16 -30.50 -3.39 6.39
CA ALA A 16 -31.84 -3.21 6.96
C ALA A 16 -32.95 -3.69 6.01
N ALA A 17 -32.83 -3.39 4.71
CA ALA A 17 -33.80 -3.84 3.70
C ALA A 17 -33.85 -5.38 3.61
N LEU A 18 -32.69 -6.05 3.62
CA LEU A 18 -32.60 -7.51 3.59
C LEU A 18 -33.20 -8.16 4.84
N LEU A 19 -33.04 -7.56 6.02
CA LEU A 19 -33.69 -8.04 7.25
C LEU A 19 -35.21 -7.94 7.16
N ILE A 20 -35.74 -6.84 6.59
CA ILE A 20 -37.18 -6.65 6.40
C ILE A 20 -37.74 -7.69 5.41
N VAL A 21 -37.03 -7.96 4.31
CA VAL A 21 -37.41 -9.00 3.34
C VAL A 21 -37.38 -10.38 3.99
N GLY A 22 -36.34 -10.69 4.77
CA GLY A 22 -36.23 -11.95 5.50
C GLY A 22 -37.38 -12.17 6.47
N ALA A 23 -37.75 -11.15 7.25
CA ALA A 23 -38.87 -11.21 8.19
C ALA A 23 -40.21 -11.48 7.48
N LYS A 24 -40.46 -10.84 6.34
CA LYS A 24 -41.69 -11.05 5.55
C LYS A 24 -41.73 -12.42 4.86
N ALA A 25 -40.57 -12.96 4.47
CA ALA A 25 -40.47 -14.26 3.79
C ALA A 25 -40.63 -15.46 4.74
N TRP A 26 -40.60 -15.27 6.06
CA TRP A 26 -40.66 -16.35 7.05
C TRP A 26 -41.90 -17.23 6.94
N GLY A 27 -43.04 -16.63 6.57
CA GLY A 27 -44.30 -17.36 6.36
C GLY A 27 -44.34 -18.18 5.06
N ALA A 28 -43.48 -17.86 4.08
CA ALA A 28 -43.42 -18.54 2.79
C ALA A 28 -42.31 -19.59 2.73
N SER A 29 -41.11 -19.27 3.23
CA SER A 29 -39.98 -20.20 3.27
C SER A 29 -38.96 -19.78 4.32
N LYS A 30 -38.75 -20.65 5.32
CA LYS A 30 -37.75 -20.44 6.39
C LYS A 30 -36.32 -20.36 5.84
N ALA A 31 -36.01 -21.09 4.76
CA ALA A 31 -34.69 -21.08 4.15
C ALA A 31 -34.36 -19.74 3.50
N VAL A 32 -35.30 -19.15 2.75
CA VAL A 32 -35.12 -17.84 2.11
C VAL A 32 -34.99 -16.74 3.16
N ALA A 33 -35.81 -16.81 4.22
CA ALA A 33 -35.75 -15.88 5.35
C ALA A 33 -34.39 -15.91 6.06
N ALA A 34 -33.86 -17.11 6.34
CA ALA A 34 -32.56 -17.28 6.99
C ALA A 34 -31.40 -16.74 6.14
N VAL A 35 -31.39 -17.01 4.83
CA VAL A 35 -30.36 -16.50 3.92
C VAL A 35 -30.40 -14.97 3.86
N ALA A 36 -31.58 -14.37 3.65
CA ALA A 36 -31.72 -12.92 3.62
C ALA A 36 -31.29 -12.27 4.94
N ALA A 37 -31.61 -12.87 6.09
CA ALA A 37 -31.19 -12.39 7.39
C ALA A 37 -29.67 -12.43 7.57
N LEU A 38 -29.01 -13.52 7.16
CA LEU A 38 -27.54 -13.63 7.22
C LEU A 38 -26.84 -12.58 6.36
N PHE A 39 -27.31 -12.35 5.13
CA PHE A 39 -26.77 -11.27 4.30
C PHE A 39 -27.01 -9.89 4.90
N GLY A 40 -28.19 -9.65 5.49
CA GLY A 40 -28.50 -8.40 6.19
C GLY A 40 -27.55 -8.12 7.36
N VAL A 41 -27.30 -9.13 8.19
CA VAL A 41 -26.33 -9.04 9.30
C VAL A 41 -24.90 -8.85 8.77
N GLY A 42 -24.50 -9.58 7.74
CA GLY A 42 -23.18 -9.43 7.11
C GLY A 42 -22.93 -8.03 6.56
N ALA A 43 -23.91 -7.43 5.87
CA ALA A 43 -23.83 -6.07 5.35
C ALA A 43 -23.75 -5.02 6.49
N LEU A 44 -24.52 -5.21 7.56
CA LEU A 44 -24.45 -4.35 8.76
C LEU A 44 -23.08 -4.44 9.45
N LEU A 45 -22.54 -5.65 9.62
CA LEU A 45 -21.19 -5.85 10.15
C LEU A 45 -20.14 -5.15 9.29
N HIS A 46 -20.26 -5.23 7.96
CA HIS A 46 -19.36 -4.53 7.04
C HIS A 46 -19.46 -3.01 7.18
N ALA A 47 -20.67 -2.46 7.36
CA ALA A 47 -20.87 -1.04 7.65
C ALA A 47 -20.24 -0.60 8.99
N VAL A 48 -20.14 -1.52 9.96
CA VAL A 48 -19.50 -1.27 11.26
C VAL A 48 -17.98 -1.30 11.14
N ILE A 49 -17.40 -2.26 10.41
CA ILE A 49 -15.95 -2.38 10.11
C ILE A 49 -15.52 -1.36 9.04
N GLY A 50 -16.13 -0.17 9.05
CA GLY A 50 -15.94 0.83 8.01
C GLY A 50 -14.50 1.33 7.94
N CYS A 51 -14.13 1.77 6.75
CA CYS A 51 -12.81 2.33 6.49
C CYS A 51 -12.50 3.50 7.43
N TYR A 52 -11.49 3.35 8.26
CA TYR A 52 -11.02 4.35 9.19
C TYR A 52 -10.11 5.32 8.45
N GLU A 53 -10.50 6.60 8.44
CA GLU A 53 -9.66 7.67 7.95
C GLU A 53 -9.19 8.56 9.10
N SER A 54 -7.89 8.86 9.08
CA SER A 54 -7.25 9.83 9.98
C SER A 54 -6.65 10.95 9.14
N PRO A 55 -6.69 12.22 9.61
CA PRO A 55 -5.96 13.28 8.95
C PRO A 55 -4.45 12.99 9.03
N CYS A 56 -3.74 13.22 7.93
CA CYS A 56 -2.30 13.20 7.87
C CYS A 56 -1.74 14.32 8.77
N PRO A 57 -0.81 14.03 9.70
CA PRO A 57 -0.25 15.05 10.58
C PRO A 57 0.54 16.13 9.83
N ALA A 58 1.11 15.81 8.66
CA ALA A 58 1.91 16.75 7.88
C ALA A 58 1.07 17.71 7.01
N CYS A 59 0.01 17.21 6.35
CA CYS A 59 -0.75 18.00 5.37
C CYS A 59 -2.28 18.06 5.60
N GLY A 60 -2.78 17.39 6.63
CA GLY A 60 -4.22 17.34 6.96
C GLY A 60 -5.10 16.50 6.04
N ALA A 61 -4.57 15.94 4.94
CA ALA A 61 -5.33 15.10 4.03
C ALA A 61 -5.82 13.81 4.70
N ALA A 62 -7.00 13.31 4.33
CA ALA A 62 -7.50 12.04 4.83
C ALA A 62 -6.63 10.88 4.34
N VAL A 63 -6.23 10.00 5.27
CA VAL A 63 -5.46 8.79 5.01
C VAL A 63 -6.22 7.61 5.58
N SER A 64 -6.47 6.59 4.76
CA SER A 64 -7.03 5.32 5.24
C SER A 64 -5.98 4.60 6.07
N VAL A 65 -6.38 4.16 7.26
CA VAL A 65 -5.54 3.39 8.19
C VAL A 65 -5.95 1.92 8.26
N ASP A 66 -6.82 1.48 7.34
CA ASP A 66 -7.39 0.14 7.34
C ASP A 66 -6.35 -0.91 7.00
N GLY A 67 -6.15 -1.87 7.92
CA GLY A 67 -5.15 -2.93 7.75
C GLY A 67 -3.71 -2.44 7.72
N ALA A 68 -3.43 -1.17 8.05
CA ALA A 68 -2.07 -0.66 8.15
C ALA A 68 -1.43 -1.21 9.44
N PRO A 69 -0.38 -2.05 9.35
CA PRO A 69 0.09 -2.81 10.51
C PRO A 69 0.81 -1.94 11.55
N ALA A 70 1.47 -0.85 11.12
CA ALA A 70 2.21 0.04 12.02
C ALA A 70 2.42 1.45 11.45
N TYR A 71 2.47 1.59 10.12
CA TYR A 71 2.68 2.89 9.46
C TYR A 71 1.76 3.01 8.25
N ALA A 72 1.36 4.23 7.96
CA ALA A 72 0.60 4.58 6.77
C ALA A 72 1.33 5.68 6.00
N ARG A 73 1.38 5.54 4.68
CA ARG A 73 1.87 6.58 3.77
C ARG A 73 0.71 7.49 3.37
N CYS A 74 0.91 8.81 3.44
CA CYS A 74 -0.09 9.74 2.95
C CYS A 74 -0.07 9.79 1.41
N PRO A 75 -1.18 9.52 0.70
CA PRO A 75 -1.19 9.55 -0.76
C PRO A 75 -0.98 10.96 -1.32
N ARG A 76 -1.26 12.02 -0.54
CA ARG A 76 -1.12 13.41 -0.97
C ARG A 76 0.30 13.95 -0.83
N CYS A 77 0.88 13.87 0.37
CA CYS A 77 2.20 14.44 0.65
C CYS A 77 3.32 13.40 0.79
N GLN A 78 3.00 12.11 0.66
CA GLN A 78 3.94 10.99 0.74
C GLN A 78 4.67 10.84 2.10
N HIS A 79 4.35 11.63 3.12
CA HIS A 79 4.87 11.40 4.47
C HIS A 79 4.33 10.11 5.07
N TYR A 80 5.19 9.38 5.79
CA TYR A 80 4.76 8.27 6.64
C TYR A 80 4.37 8.81 8.00
N ALA A 81 3.34 8.21 8.58
CA ALA A 81 2.91 8.42 9.94
C ALA A 81 2.78 7.07 10.64
N SER A 82 3.06 7.02 11.94
CA SER A 82 2.78 5.82 12.73
C SER A 82 1.29 5.73 13.02
N VAL A 83 0.75 4.52 12.95
CA VAL A 83 -0.64 4.22 13.24
C VAL A 83 -0.74 3.85 14.71
N ALA A 84 -1.46 4.66 15.49
CA ALA A 84 -1.76 4.43 16.90
C ALA A 84 -3.28 4.30 17.10
N GLU A 85 -3.71 3.81 18.27
CA GLU A 85 -5.13 3.67 18.62
C GLU A 85 -5.93 4.97 18.45
N LYS A 86 -5.27 6.13 18.61
CA LYS A 86 -5.89 7.46 18.50
C LYS A 86 -5.77 8.10 17.11
N GLY A 87 -5.22 7.39 16.13
CA GLY A 87 -5.07 7.85 14.75
C GLY A 87 -3.61 7.88 14.30
N LEU A 88 -3.31 8.77 13.35
CA LEU A 88 -1.97 8.94 12.81
C LEU A 88 -1.18 9.95 13.64
N THR A 89 0.04 9.56 14.03
CA THR A 89 1.02 10.45 14.66
C THR A 89 2.22 10.66 13.74
N GLU A 90 2.78 11.86 13.78
CA GLU A 90 3.94 12.19 12.97
C GLU A 90 5.13 11.29 13.34
N LEU A 91 5.86 10.85 12.31
CA LEU A 91 7.05 10.05 12.48
C LEU A 91 8.28 10.97 12.55
N PRO A 92 9.15 10.85 13.57
CA PRO A 92 10.38 11.63 13.64
C PRO A 92 11.23 11.49 12.38
N ALA A 93 11.86 12.58 11.93
CA ALA A 93 12.65 12.59 10.69
C ALA A 93 13.82 11.59 10.69
N ASP A 94 14.38 11.31 11.87
CA ASP A 94 15.48 10.40 12.15
C ASP A 94 15.02 9.00 12.58
N TYR A 95 13.73 8.68 12.39
CA TYR A 95 13.19 7.39 12.80
C TYR A 95 13.75 6.20 12.00
N PHE A 96 13.98 5.09 12.71
CA PHE A 96 14.43 3.81 12.15
C PHE A 96 13.43 2.70 12.48
N ALA A 97 12.94 2.01 11.45
CA ALA A 97 12.09 0.84 11.62
C ALA A 97 12.92 -0.42 11.91
N ALA A 98 12.39 -1.33 12.74
CA ALA A 98 13.05 -2.61 13.05
C ALA A 98 13.24 -3.51 11.81
N ALA A 99 12.38 -3.38 10.81
CA ALA A 99 12.44 -4.08 9.54
C ALA A 99 12.29 -3.09 8.36
N PRO A 100 12.74 -3.44 7.14
CA PRO A 100 12.59 -2.57 5.97
C PRO A 100 11.12 -2.30 5.67
N THR A 101 10.65 -1.09 5.97
CA THR A 101 9.23 -0.74 6.00
C THR A 101 8.88 0.40 5.06
N PHE A 102 9.81 1.36 4.86
CA PHE A 102 9.54 2.52 4.04
C PHE A 102 9.79 2.21 2.58
N SER A 103 8.73 2.25 1.78
CA SER A 103 8.78 1.90 0.36
C SER A 103 9.13 3.11 -0.50
N ILE A 104 10.33 3.09 -1.08
CA ILE A 104 10.81 4.07 -2.06
C ILE A 104 10.41 3.57 -3.46
N PRO A 105 9.55 4.30 -4.20
CA PRO A 105 9.20 3.90 -5.55
C PRO A 105 10.37 4.06 -6.52
N ILE A 106 10.72 2.99 -7.23
CA ILE A 106 11.85 2.98 -8.15
C ILE A 106 11.41 3.46 -9.53
N LYS A 107 12.09 4.51 -10.01
CA LYS A 107 11.96 5.00 -11.38
C LYS A 107 13.23 4.66 -12.17
N PRO A 108 13.15 4.38 -13.48
CA PRO A 108 14.33 4.20 -14.32
C PRO A 108 15.29 5.38 -14.18
N GLY A 109 16.56 5.11 -13.92
CA GLY A 109 17.61 6.14 -13.75
C GLY A 109 17.59 6.90 -12.42
N MET A 110 16.71 6.55 -11.48
CA MET A 110 16.71 7.15 -10.13
C MET A 110 17.97 6.72 -9.36
N ALA A 111 18.74 7.70 -8.89
CA ALA A 111 19.79 7.48 -7.92
C ALA A 111 19.21 7.62 -6.50
N LEU A 112 19.52 6.65 -5.63
CA LEU A 112 19.21 6.75 -4.21
C LEU A 112 20.14 7.79 -3.54
N PRO A 113 19.69 8.45 -2.46
CA PRO A 113 20.46 9.49 -1.78
C PRO A 113 21.74 8.91 -1.17
N GLY A 114 22.80 9.71 -1.04
CA GLY A 114 24.11 9.31 -0.50
C GLY A 114 24.15 9.03 1.01
N VAL A 115 23.05 8.53 1.58
CA VAL A 115 22.90 8.17 2.99
C VAL A 115 22.55 6.69 3.10
N CYS A 116 23.00 6.05 4.17
CA CYS A 116 22.72 4.65 4.46
C CYS A 116 21.22 4.46 4.65
N CYS A 117 20.63 3.53 3.92
CA CYS A 117 19.20 3.26 4.00
C CYS A 117 18.77 2.43 5.22
N ASP A 118 19.72 2.05 6.05
CA ASP A 118 19.47 1.43 7.36
C ASP A 118 19.54 2.44 8.51
N CYS A 119 20.57 3.29 8.54
CA CYS A 119 20.85 4.19 9.68
C CYS A 119 20.97 5.69 9.36
N ALA A 120 20.69 6.11 8.13
CA ALA A 120 20.79 7.52 7.67
C ALA A 120 22.18 8.19 7.69
N GLN A 121 23.23 7.52 8.17
CA GLN A 121 24.59 8.06 8.12
C GLN A 121 25.11 8.19 6.68
N ALA A 122 26.20 8.94 6.46
CA ALA A 122 26.83 9.03 5.15
C ALA A 122 27.17 7.63 4.59
N SER A 123 26.78 7.35 3.35
CA SER A 123 27.08 6.07 2.72
C SER A 123 28.55 6.01 2.31
N THR A 124 29.22 4.91 2.65
CA THR A 124 30.61 4.65 2.24
C THR A 124 30.69 3.58 1.14
N ARG A 125 29.60 2.88 0.88
CA ARG A 125 29.49 1.84 -0.14
C ARG A 125 28.09 1.80 -0.74
N GLN A 126 27.99 1.15 -1.90
CA GLN A 126 26.72 0.80 -2.50
C GLN A 126 26.64 -0.71 -2.71
N THR A 127 25.46 -1.28 -2.54
CA THR A 127 25.20 -2.70 -2.74
C THR A 127 24.06 -2.87 -3.72
N THR A 128 24.30 -3.63 -4.78
CA THR A 128 23.27 -3.92 -5.78
C THR A 128 22.34 -5.00 -5.24
N VAL A 129 21.08 -4.64 -5.03
CA VAL A 129 20.01 -5.59 -4.75
C VAL A 129 19.34 -5.92 -6.07
N SER A 130 19.21 -7.21 -6.37
CA SER A 130 18.54 -7.70 -7.59
C SER A 130 17.33 -8.54 -7.23
N ALA A 131 16.23 -8.36 -7.94
CA ALA A 131 15.04 -9.20 -7.82
C ALA A 131 14.57 -9.68 -9.19
N LYS A 132 14.15 -10.94 -9.21
CA LYS A 132 13.48 -11.59 -10.34
C LYS A 132 11.98 -11.39 -10.17
N ILE A 133 11.36 -10.67 -11.10
CA ILE A 133 9.93 -10.41 -11.05
C ILE A 133 9.27 -11.21 -12.17
N GLU A 134 8.36 -12.10 -11.80
CA GLU A 134 7.55 -12.84 -12.75
C GLU A 134 6.44 -11.93 -13.30
N ASP A 135 6.24 -11.98 -14.61
CA ASP A 135 5.52 -11.06 -15.51
C ASP A 135 4.06 -10.69 -15.18
N ALA A 136 3.47 -11.19 -14.08
CA ALA A 136 2.11 -10.81 -13.68
C ALA A 136 1.97 -9.33 -13.26
N LEU A 137 3.07 -8.58 -13.23
CA LEU A 137 3.17 -7.24 -12.67
C LEU A 137 3.94 -6.26 -13.57
N ALA A 138 4.21 -6.58 -14.85
CA ALA A 138 4.93 -5.67 -15.74
C ALA A 138 4.21 -4.31 -15.81
N PRO A 139 4.76 -3.25 -15.16
CA PRO A 139 4.08 -1.97 -15.10
C PRO A 139 3.92 -1.43 -16.52
N ALA A 140 2.85 -0.66 -16.77
CA ALA A 140 2.69 0.07 -18.04
C ALA A 140 3.85 1.02 -18.35
N SER A 141 4.72 1.27 -17.37
CA SER A 141 5.95 2.05 -17.51
C SER A 141 7.13 1.31 -18.16
N LEU A 142 7.08 -0.02 -18.36
CA LEU A 142 8.04 -0.69 -19.24
C LEU A 142 7.62 -0.39 -20.68
N GLY A 143 8.37 0.50 -21.34
CA GLY A 143 8.01 1.06 -22.64
C GLY A 143 7.48 0.04 -23.65
N GLU A 144 6.60 0.50 -24.54
CA GLU A 144 5.84 -0.29 -25.53
C GLU A 144 6.67 -1.32 -26.33
N GLY A 145 7.97 -1.08 -26.49
CA GLY A 145 8.90 -1.98 -27.16
C GLY A 145 9.09 -3.34 -26.47
N VAL A 146 8.99 -3.41 -25.13
CA VAL A 146 9.13 -4.68 -24.39
C VAL A 146 7.88 -5.54 -24.51
N ARG A 147 6.70 -4.92 -24.60
CA ARG A 147 5.40 -5.61 -24.68
C ARG A 147 5.16 -6.33 -26.01
N LYS A 148 5.68 -5.80 -27.12
CA LYS A 148 5.42 -6.39 -28.46
C LYS A 148 6.14 -7.72 -28.70
N ASN A 149 7.24 -8.00 -27.98
CA ASN A 149 7.95 -9.29 -28.11
C ASN A 149 7.31 -10.44 -27.29
N ALA A 150 6.53 -10.15 -26.25
CA ALA A 150 5.91 -11.17 -25.41
C ALA A 150 4.66 -11.83 -26.03
N LEU A 151 4.04 -11.18 -27.02
CA LEU A 151 2.77 -11.62 -27.61
C LEU A 151 2.90 -12.58 -28.81
N LEU A 152 4.12 -12.86 -29.29
CA LEU A 152 4.34 -13.59 -30.55
C LEU A 152 5.06 -14.95 -30.40
N GLY A 153 5.36 -15.40 -29.17
CA GLY A 153 6.06 -16.68 -28.97
C GLY A 153 5.72 -17.37 -27.66
N ALA A 154 5.03 -18.51 -27.75
CA ALA A 154 4.97 -19.61 -26.78
C ALA A 154 5.26 -19.27 -25.31
N GLY A 155 4.24 -18.98 -24.50
CA GLY A 155 4.11 -19.35 -23.07
C GLY A 155 5.21 -19.00 -22.05
N VAL A 156 6.32 -18.37 -22.46
CA VAL A 156 7.44 -18.01 -21.59
C VAL A 156 7.15 -16.66 -21.00
N ARG A 157 6.83 -16.62 -19.71
CA ARG A 157 6.73 -15.38 -18.95
C ARG A 157 8.12 -14.79 -18.82
N PRO A 158 8.44 -13.63 -19.42
CA PRO A 158 9.73 -12.99 -19.23
C PRO A 158 9.96 -12.73 -17.73
N LEU A 159 11.03 -13.32 -17.18
CA LEU A 159 11.56 -12.89 -15.89
C LEU A 159 12.29 -11.57 -16.14
N ILE A 160 11.85 -10.51 -15.48
CA ILE A 160 12.53 -9.22 -15.52
C ILE A 160 13.48 -9.19 -14.32
N ASP A 161 14.78 -9.18 -14.60
CA ASP A 161 15.81 -8.90 -13.61
C ASP A 161 15.88 -7.40 -13.38
N VAL A 162 15.46 -6.94 -12.20
CA VAL A 162 15.63 -5.54 -11.80
C VAL A 162 16.70 -5.46 -10.74
N SER A 163 17.72 -4.63 -11.00
CA SER A 163 18.80 -4.33 -10.07
C SER A 163 18.77 -2.86 -9.65
N VAL A 164 18.94 -2.61 -8.36
CA VAL A 164 19.00 -1.26 -7.78
C VAL A 164 20.21 -1.17 -6.87
N SER A 165 21.01 -0.12 -7.06
CA SER A 165 22.15 0.17 -6.20
C SER A 165 21.67 0.87 -4.92
N VAL A 166 21.77 0.19 -3.77
CA VAL A 166 21.33 0.71 -2.48
C VAL A 166 22.52 1.19 -1.65
N PRO A 167 22.50 2.43 -1.13
CA PRO A 167 23.59 2.99 -0.33
C PRO A 167 23.59 2.46 1.11
N HIS A 168 24.77 2.07 1.59
CA HIS A 168 25.00 1.60 2.97
C HIS A 168 26.24 2.25 3.58
N CYS A 169 26.30 2.29 4.92
CA CYS A 169 27.52 2.61 5.65
C CYS A 169 28.40 1.36 5.82
N GLY A 170 29.55 1.51 6.47
CA GLY A 170 30.47 0.39 6.75
C GLY A 170 29.94 -0.63 7.75
N GLU A 171 29.00 -0.22 8.61
CA GLU A 171 28.50 -1.04 9.72
C GLU A 171 27.29 -1.91 9.36
N HIS A 172 26.45 -1.45 8.41
CA HIS A 172 25.21 -2.14 8.06
C HIS A 172 25.36 -2.95 6.78
N ALA A 173 25.01 -4.24 6.86
CA ALA A 173 24.84 -5.10 5.68
C ALA A 173 23.54 -4.78 4.94
N ALA A 174 23.46 -5.17 3.68
CA ALA A 174 22.34 -4.83 2.80
C ALA A 174 21.03 -5.53 3.21
N ASP A 175 20.30 -4.93 4.14
CA ASP A 175 18.97 -5.39 4.57
C ASP A 175 17.83 -4.86 3.69
N ALA A 176 18.14 -3.94 2.77
CA ALA A 176 17.17 -3.40 1.83
C ALA A 176 16.65 -4.50 0.89
N ARG A 177 15.34 -4.47 0.61
CA ARG A 177 14.69 -5.48 -0.24
C ARG A 177 13.89 -4.82 -1.34
N ILE A 178 14.01 -5.36 -2.54
CA ILE A 178 13.10 -5.03 -3.63
C ILE A 178 11.79 -5.79 -3.40
N ALA A 179 10.68 -5.07 -3.47
CA ALA A 179 9.35 -5.64 -3.43
C ALA A 179 8.51 -5.05 -4.56
N VAL A 180 7.48 -5.79 -4.98
CA VAL A 180 6.44 -5.23 -5.83
C VAL A 180 5.24 -4.95 -4.96
N GLU A 181 4.83 -3.69 -4.92
CA GLU A 181 3.68 -3.24 -4.16
C GLU A 181 2.57 -2.84 -5.10
N ARG A 182 1.33 -2.97 -4.64
CA ARG A 182 0.20 -2.35 -5.33
C ARG A 182 0.36 -0.84 -5.15
N GLY A 183 0.47 -0.09 -6.25
CA GLY A 183 0.61 1.36 -6.21
C GLY A 183 -0.58 2.01 -5.50
N GLU A 184 -0.44 3.27 -5.12
CA GLU A 184 -1.60 4.05 -4.68
C GLU A 184 -2.43 4.34 -5.94
N GLY A 185 -3.54 3.62 -6.10
CA GLY A 185 -4.45 3.82 -7.21
C GLY A 185 -4.87 5.28 -7.27
N GLY A 186 -4.67 5.91 -8.43
CA GLY A 186 -5.19 7.25 -8.69
C GLY A 186 -6.71 7.29 -8.61
N LEU A 187 -7.31 8.44 -8.92
CA LEU A 187 -8.76 8.68 -8.90
C LEU A 187 -9.59 7.67 -9.71
N THR A 188 -8.97 6.88 -10.58
CA THR A 188 -9.59 5.84 -11.42
C THR A 188 -9.73 4.47 -10.74
N GLY A 189 -9.22 4.29 -9.51
CA GLY A 189 -9.42 3.06 -8.73
C GLY A 189 -8.61 1.84 -9.18
N GLN A 190 -7.83 1.94 -10.26
CA GLN A 190 -6.89 0.92 -10.67
C GLN A 190 -5.48 1.28 -10.19
N ALA A 191 -5.06 0.62 -9.12
CA ALA A 191 -3.69 0.67 -8.64
C ALA A 191 -2.80 -0.22 -9.51
N GLU A 192 -1.96 0.40 -10.34
CA GLU A 192 -0.91 -0.32 -11.05
C GLU A 192 0.15 -0.81 -10.05
N PRO A 193 0.69 -2.02 -10.25
CA PRO A 193 1.80 -2.50 -9.45
C PRO A 193 3.03 -1.62 -9.68
N GLN A 194 3.73 -1.30 -8.59
CA GLN A 194 4.91 -0.46 -8.60
C GLN A 194 6.09 -1.20 -7.95
N LEU A 195 7.24 -1.11 -8.61
CA LEU A 195 8.48 -1.56 -8.02
C LEU A 195 8.91 -0.61 -6.91
N VAL A 196 9.19 -1.16 -5.73
CA VAL A 196 9.68 -0.39 -4.60
C VAL A 196 10.93 -1.02 -4.00
N VAL A 197 11.80 -0.19 -3.43
CA VAL A 197 12.83 -0.62 -2.49
C VAL A 197 12.37 -0.28 -1.08
N ARG A 198 12.29 -1.29 -0.22
CA ARG A 198 11.99 -1.11 1.19
C ARG A 198 13.26 -0.84 1.98
N VAL A 199 13.21 0.20 2.81
CA VAL A 199 14.33 0.66 3.64
C VAL A 199 13.90 0.81 5.11
N LYS A 200 14.87 0.81 6.04
CA LYS A 200 14.60 0.98 7.48
C LYS A 200 14.65 2.44 7.91
N SER A 201 15.46 3.27 7.27
CA SER A 201 15.65 4.68 7.63
C SER A 201 14.59 5.57 6.98
N TYR A 202 13.82 6.30 7.79
CA TYR A 202 12.86 7.27 7.28
C TYR A 202 13.57 8.48 6.64
N ALA A 203 14.75 8.84 7.12
CA ALA A 203 15.57 9.89 6.51
C ALA A 203 16.05 9.52 5.10
N CYS A 204 16.51 8.27 4.86
CA CYS A 204 16.84 7.80 3.50
C CYS A 204 15.59 7.88 2.60
N TYR A 205 14.43 7.42 3.10
CA TYR A 205 13.18 7.53 2.36
C TYR A 205 12.86 9.00 1.98
N ARG A 206 12.84 9.91 2.96
CA ARG A 206 12.53 11.33 2.74
C ARG A 206 13.46 11.97 1.71
N ALA A 207 14.76 11.72 1.84
CA ALA A 207 15.74 12.21 0.88
C ALA A 207 15.52 11.65 -0.53
N ALA A 208 15.16 10.37 -0.66
CA ALA A 208 14.91 9.73 -1.94
C ALA A 208 13.65 10.26 -2.65
N VAL A 209 12.60 10.60 -1.89
CA VAL A 209 11.34 11.13 -2.44
C VAL A 209 11.27 12.67 -2.45
N GLY A 210 12.34 13.35 -2.04
CA GLY A 210 12.41 14.82 -2.05
C GLY A 210 11.57 15.51 -0.97
N LEU A 211 11.35 14.86 0.17
CA LEU A 211 10.67 15.46 1.33
C LEU A 211 11.68 16.20 2.21
N SER A 212 11.56 17.54 2.27
CA SER A 212 12.33 18.44 3.14
C SER A 212 11.88 18.37 4.59
#